data_AF-A0A7W2RY24-F1
#
_entry.id   AF-A0A7W2RY24-F1
#
_cell.length_a   1.000
_cell.length_b   1.000
_cell.length_c   1.000
_cell.angle_alpha   90.00
_cell.angle_beta   90.00
_cell.angle_gamma   90.00
#
_symmetry.space_group_name_H-M   'P 1'
#
loop_
_entity.id
_entity.type
_entity.pdbx_description
1 polymer ?
#
loop_
_entity_poly.entity_id
_entity_poly.type
_entity_poly.pdbx_seq_one_letter_code
_entity_poly.pdbx_strand_id
1 'polypeptide(L)'
;MILITATYLYVFRDQDIRIDFIPPEFEFCGKNISKGDQEYDELLKVLTAHKDGWVASFTSFVPTQVYYSPAFKVNIVGKQVVVSYKIDEGYPQFIKLIKYDWSGSCAKYS
;
A
#
# COMPACT_ATOMS: atom_id res chain seq x y z
N MET A 1 34.70 -2.50 -0.66
CA MET A 1 33.94 -1.47 0.09
C MET A 1 33.10 -0.53 -0.79
N ILE A 2 33.19 -0.55 -2.13
CA ILE A 2 32.32 0.24 -3.04
C ILE A 2 31.08 -0.55 -3.50
N LEU A 3 31.22 -1.87 -3.67
CA LEU A 3 30.11 -2.74 -4.11
C LEU A 3 28.96 -2.87 -3.10
N ILE A 4 29.27 -2.86 -1.80
CA ILE A 4 28.27 -3.00 -0.72
C ILE A 4 27.45 -1.71 -0.57
N THR A 5 28.09 -0.55 -0.73
CA THR A 5 27.41 0.76 -0.68
C THR A 5 26.55 1.00 -1.92
N ALA A 6 26.98 0.58 -3.11
CA ALA A 6 26.18 0.69 -4.33
C ALA A 6 24.91 -0.18 -4.30
N THR A 7 25.01 -1.41 -3.78
CA THR A 7 23.85 -2.31 -3.62
C THR A 7 22.87 -1.79 -2.56
N TYR A 8 23.37 -1.26 -1.44
CA TYR A 8 22.53 -0.62 -0.43
C TYR A 8 21.74 0.57 -1.02
N LEU A 9 22.41 1.49 -1.71
CA LEU A 9 21.75 2.66 -2.33
C LEU A 9 20.72 2.27 -3.41
N TYR A 10 20.94 1.17 -4.12
CA TYR A 10 20.02 0.69 -5.14
C TYR A 10 18.72 0.13 -4.55
N VAL A 11 18.83 -0.63 -3.45
CA VAL A 11 17.68 -1.25 -2.76
C VAL A 11 16.79 -0.21 -2.09
N PHE A 12 17.38 0.86 -1.52
CA PHE A 12 16.65 1.94 -0.85
C PHE A 12 16.33 3.13 -1.75
N ARG A 13 16.37 2.94 -3.08
CA ARG A 13 15.99 4.01 -4.02
C ARG A 13 14.50 4.28 -3.94
N ASP A 14 14.14 5.55 -4.01
CA ASP A 14 12.75 5.99 -4.20
C ASP A 14 12.16 5.41 -5.49
N GLN A 15 10.92 4.93 -5.40
CA GLN A 15 10.18 4.33 -6.50
C GLN A 15 8.74 4.85 -6.53
N ASP A 16 8.16 4.83 -7.72
CA ASP A 16 6.74 5.09 -7.91
C ASP A 16 5.97 3.76 -7.79
N ILE A 17 4.86 3.76 -7.06
CA ILE A 17 3.92 2.64 -7.06
C ILE A 17 3.05 2.65 -8.32
N ARG A 18 2.64 1.47 -8.76
CA ARG A 18 1.75 1.27 -9.91
C ARG A 18 0.29 1.49 -9.52
N ILE A 19 -0.13 2.76 -9.49
CA ILE A 19 -1.54 3.13 -9.24
C ILE A 19 -2.50 2.60 -10.31
N ASP A 20 -1.99 2.30 -11.51
CA ASP A 20 -2.72 1.66 -12.61
C ASP A 20 -3.08 0.20 -12.33
N PHE A 21 -2.44 -0.44 -11.34
CA PHE A 21 -2.77 -1.80 -10.92
C PHE A 21 -3.83 -1.84 -9.82
N ILE A 22 -4.32 -0.69 -9.35
CA ILE A 22 -5.37 -0.63 -8.34
C ILE A 22 -6.65 -1.28 -8.93
N PRO A 23 -7.15 -2.36 -8.33
CA PRO A 23 -8.35 -3.06 -8.78
C PRO A 23 -9.60 -2.21 -8.52
N PRO A 24 -10.70 -2.46 -9.24
CA PRO A 24 -11.95 -1.71 -9.07
C PRO A 24 -12.64 -1.98 -7.73
N GLU A 25 -12.25 -3.05 -7.03
CA GLU A 25 -12.86 -3.50 -5.78
C GLU A 25 -11.79 -4.02 -4.81
N PHE A 26 -12.05 -3.82 -3.52
CA PHE A 26 -11.27 -4.37 -2.41
C PHE A 26 -12.20 -4.99 -1.37
N GLU A 27 -11.73 -6.03 -0.70
CA GLU A 27 -12.23 -6.43 0.59
C GLU A 27 -11.63 -5.53 1.67
N PHE A 28 -12.48 -4.86 2.43
CA PHE A 28 -12.14 -4.02 3.57
C PHE A 28 -13.03 -4.38 4.76
N CYS A 29 -12.42 -4.82 5.86
CA CYS A 29 -13.13 -5.25 7.07
C CYS A 29 -14.24 -6.31 6.80
N GLY A 30 -13.99 -7.24 5.87
CA GLY A 30 -14.95 -8.30 5.50
C GLY A 30 -16.08 -7.86 4.57
N LYS A 31 -16.05 -6.62 4.05
CA LYS A 31 -16.99 -6.13 3.04
C LYS A 31 -16.26 -5.78 1.75
N ASN A 32 -16.93 -5.99 0.62
CA ASN A 32 -16.42 -5.50 -0.65
C ASN A 32 -16.77 -4.01 -0.78
N ILE A 33 -15.74 -3.19 -1.03
CA ILE A 33 -15.84 -1.76 -1.30
C ILE A 33 -15.36 -1.48 -2.72
N SER A 34 -15.94 -0.47 -3.34
CA SER A 34 -15.74 -0.11 -4.74
C SER A 34 -15.89 1.40 -4.92
N LYS A 35 -15.72 1.89 -6.16
CA LYS A 35 -15.86 3.32 -6.47
C LYS A 35 -17.21 3.88 -5.99
N GLY A 36 -17.16 4.97 -5.24
CA GLY A 36 -18.33 5.60 -4.60
C GLY A 36 -18.49 5.24 -3.13
N ASP A 37 -17.84 4.17 -2.66
CA ASP A 37 -17.68 3.91 -1.24
C ASP A 37 -16.59 4.83 -0.67
N GLN A 38 -16.87 5.45 0.48
CA GLN A 38 -15.98 6.44 1.09
C GLN A 38 -14.56 5.89 1.30
N GLU A 39 -14.44 4.66 1.78
CA GLU A 39 -13.18 3.99 2.07
C GLU A 39 -12.34 3.71 0.81
N TYR A 40 -13.01 3.39 -0.30
CA TYR A 40 -12.34 3.14 -1.58
C TYR A 40 -11.85 4.45 -2.20
N ASP A 41 -12.72 5.47 -2.23
CA ASP A 41 -12.40 6.76 -2.82
C ASP A 41 -11.30 7.48 -2.01
N GLU A 42 -11.31 7.35 -0.68
CA GLU A 42 -10.25 7.82 0.20
C GLU A 42 -8.91 7.13 -0.12
N LEU A 43 -8.90 5.79 -0.19
CA LEU A 43 -7.70 5.02 -0.55
C LEU A 43 -7.11 5.48 -1.88
N LEU A 44 -7.95 5.56 -2.92
CA LEU A 44 -7.53 5.94 -4.26
C LEU A 44 -6.94 7.36 -4.28
N LYS A 45 -7.58 8.30 -3.57
CA LYS A 45 -7.10 9.68 -3.45
C LYS A 45 -5.74 9.74 -2.77
N VAL A 46 -5.55 9.05 -1.64
CA VAL A 46 -4.28 9.06 -0.90
C VAL A 46 -3.15 8.43 -1.72
N LEU A 47 -3.37 7.25 -2.31
CA LEU A 47 -2.33 6.59 -3.11
C LEU A 47 -1.95 7.40 -4.35
N THR A 48 -2.92 8.02 -5.01
CA THR A 48 -2.65 8.89 -6.17
C THR A 48 -1.86 10.13 -5.78
N ALA A 49 -2.19 10.77 -4.65
CA ALA A 49 -1.49 11.96 -4.16
C ALA A 49 -0.06 11.67 -3.69
N HIS A 50 0.23 10.41 -3.33
CA HIS A 50 1.53 9.98 -2.82
C HIS A 50 2.19 8.91 -3.69
N LYS A 51 2.00 8.94 -5.02
CA LYS A 51 2.44 7.87 -5.93
C LYS A 51 3.96 7.61 -5.96
N ASP A 52 4.77 8.60 -5.60
CA ASP A 52 6.24 8.63 -5.70
C ASP A 52 6.91 8.33 -4.35
N GLY A 53 8.24 8.23 -4.28
CA GLY A 53 8.98 8.22 -3.00
C GLY A 53 8.71 7.01 -2.09
N TRP A 54 8.43 5.84 -2.68
CA TRP A 54 8.28 4.59 -1.96
C TRP A 54 9.58 3.80 -1.91
N VAL A 55 9.75 2.98 -0.88
CA VAL A 55 10.93 2.15 -0.69
C VAL A 55 10.53 0.69 -0.65
N ALA A 56 11.31 -0.19 -1.29
CA ALA A 56 11.07 -1.63 -1.24
C ALA A 56 11.17 -2.15 0.22
N SER A 57 10.24 -3.03 0.60
CA SER A 57 10.19 -3.62 1.93
C SER A 57 10.09 -5.13 1.87
N PHE A 58 10.90 -5.81 2.67
CA PHE A 58 10.96 -7.27 2.75
C PHE A 58 10.46 -7.81 4.10
N THR A 59 9.89 -6.94 4.94
CA THR A 59 9.44 -7.30 6.28
C THR A 59 7.95 -7.63 6.29
N SER A 60 7.52 -8.46 7.24
CA SER A 60 6.11 -8.67 7.53
C SER A 60 5.59 -7.59 8.47
N PHE A 61 4.30 -7.24 8.33
CA PHE A 61 3.65 -6.20 9.12
C PHE A 61 2.40 -6.73 9.82
N VAL A 62 2.06 -6.13 10.97
CA VAL A 62 0.77 -6.32 11.64
C VAL A 62 -0.08 -5.07 11.39
N PRO A 63 -0.93 -5.08 10.35
CA PRO A 63 -1.71 -3.91 9.96
C PRO A 63 -2.87 -3.64 10.91
N THR A 64 -3.17 -2.37 11.12
CA THR A 64 -4.40 -1.92 11.78
C THR A 64 -5.59 -1.91 10.83
N GLN A 65 -5.34 -1.74 9.52
CA GLN A 65 -6.36 -1.79 8.48
C GLN A 65 -5.79 -2.45 7.22
N VAL A 66 -6.62 -3.21 6.52
CA VAL A 66 -6.22 -3.94 5.32
C VAL A 66 -7.27 -3.74 4.24
N TYR A 67 -6.82 -3.24 3.09
CA TYR A 67 -7.54 -3.27 1.83
C TYR A 67 -6.97 -4.42 1.01
N TYR A 68 -7.77 -5.43 0.72
CA TYR A 68 -7.29 -6.65 0.10
C TYR A 68 -7.99 -6.94 -1.23
N SER A 69 -7.20 -7.30 -2.22
CA SER A 69 -7.64 -7.90 -3.47
C SER A 69 -6.57 -8.93 -3.88
N PRO A 70 -6.93 -10.00 -4.61
CA PRO A 70 -5.94 -10.99 -5.05
C PRO A 70 -4.76 -10.37 -5.84
N ALA A 71 -4.98 -9.26 -6.54
CA ALA A 71 -3.94 -8.59 -7.33
C ALA A 71 -3.23 -7.45 -6.59
N PHE A 72 -3.82 -6.91 -5.52
CA PHE A 72 -3.34 -5.69 -4.88
C PHE A 72 -3.73 -5.67 -3.40
N LYS A 73 -2.81 -5.29 -2.53
CA LYS A 73 -3.05 -5.21 -1.09
C LYS A 73 -2.42 -3.94 -0.52
N VAL A 74 -3.18 -3.28 0.35
CA VAL A 74 -2.73 -2.10 1.08
C VAL A 74 -2.93 -2.34 2.57
N ASN A 75 -1.84 -2.20 3.31
CA ASN A 75 -1.78 -2.36 4.75
C ASN A 75 -1.51 -0.99 5.37
N ILE A 76 -2.35 -0.57 6.31
CA ILE A 76 -2.11 0.61 7.14
C ILE A 76 -1.46 0.14 8.44
N VAL A 77 -0.30 0.68 8.77
CA VAL A 77 0.51 0.31 9.94
C VAL A 77 0.87 1.59 10.70
N GLY A 78 -0.04 2.04 11.56
CA GLY A 78 0.09 3.34 12.23
C GLY A 78 0.11 4.49 11.20
N LYS A 79 1.26 5.18 11.07
CA LYS A 79 1.46 6.28 10.11
C LYS A 79 2.16 5.83 8.81
N GLN A 80 2.37 4.54 8.64
CA GLN A 80 3.00 3.96 7.47
C GLN A 80 1.96 3.25 6.63
N VAL A 81 2.14 3.32 5.33
CA VAL A 81 1.33 2.60 4.34
C VAL A 81 2.26 1.63 3.65
N VAL A 82 1.80 0.39 3.53
CA VAL A 82 2.50 -0.66 2.82
C VAL A 82 1.62 -1.12 1.67
N VAL A 83 2.15 -1.04 0.45
CA VAL A 83 1.48 -1.44 -0.79
C VAL A 83 2.19 -2.65 -1.36
N SER A 84 1.43 -3.66 -1.76
CA SER A 84 1.96 -4.81 -2.49
C SER A 84 1.01 -5.17 -3.62
N TYR A 85 1.54 -5.50 -4.78
CA TYR A 85 0.74 -5.88 -5.94
C TYR A 85 1.42 -6.98 -6.73
N LYS A 86 0.60 -7.78 -7.42
CA LYS A 86 1.08 -8.89 -8.23
C LYS A 86 1.78 -8.36 -9.48
N ILE A 87 2.97 -8.89 -9.74
CA ILE A 87 3.67 -8.81 -11.03
C ILE A 87 4.10 -10.22 -11.44
N ASP A 88 4.64 -10.36 -12.65
CA ASP A 88 5.11 -11.65 -13.17
C ASP A 88 6.16 -12.31 -12.25
N GLU A 89 6.98 -11.50 -11.57
CA GLU A 89 8.06 -11.92 -10.69
C GLU A 89 7.62 -12.17 -9.23
N GLY A 90 6.34 -11.96 -8.89
CA GLY A 90 5.79 -12.20 -7.55
C GLY A 90 4.98 -11.02 -6.99
N TYR A 91 5.08 -10.80 -5.67
CA TYR A 91 4.39 -9.72 -4.96
C TYR A 91 5.41 -8.80 -4.29
N PRO A 92 6.05 -7.87 -5.03
CA PRO A 92 6.87 -6.85 -4.41
C PRO A 92 6.03 -6.02 -3.43
N GLN A 93 6.71 -5.54 -2.40
CA GLN A 93 6.10 -4.76 -1.34
C GLN A 93 6.88 -3.46 -1.17
N PHE A 94 6.13 -2.37 -0.98
CA PHE A 94 6.63 -1.01 -0.91
C PHE A 94 6.08 -0.34 0.33
N ILE A 95 6.90 0.45 1.01
CA ILE A 95 6.51 1.17 2.22
C ILE A 95 6.77 2.66 2.07
N LYS A 96 5.88 3.46 2.64
CA LYS A 96 6.03 4.90 2.75
C LYS A 96 5.42 5.42 4.05
N LEU A 97 6.06 6.43 4.64
CA LEU A 97 5.46 7.19 5.73
C LEU A 97 4.44 8.17 5.14
N ILE A 98 3.16 7.95 5.43
CA ILE A 98 2.07 8.85 5.01
C ILE A 98 1.32 9.24 6.27
N LYS A 99 1.54 10.47 6.74
CA LYS A 99 0.83 11.03 7.89
C LYS A 99 -0.58 11.43 7.45
N TYR A 100 -1.47 10.45 7.40
CA TYR A 100 -2.87 10.62 7.02
C TYR A 100 -3.77 10.01 8.08
N ASP A 101 -4.89 10.67 8.37
CA ASP A 101 -5.89 10.20 9.32
C ASP A 101 -7.00 9.50 8.54
N TRP A 102 -6.97 8.16 8.56
CA TRP A 102 -7.86 7.33 7.76
C TRP A 102 -9.27 7.34 8.34
N SER A 103 -10.24 7.75 7.53
CA SER A 103 -11.64 7.83 7.97
C SER A 103 -12.29 6.46 8.18
N GLY A 104 -11.78 5.44 7.49
CA GLY A 104 -12.18 4.04 7.63
C GLY A 104 -11.73 3.46 8.97
N SER A 105 -12.63 2.77 9.66
CA SER A 105 -12.30 1.92 10.81
C SER A 105 -13.17 0.68 10.77
N CYS A 106 -12.59 -0.50 11.02
CA CYS A 106 -13.36 -1.73 11.07
C CYS A 106 -14.42 -1.73 12.20
N ALA A 107 -14.31 -0.84 13.19
CA ALA A 107 -15.33 -0.65 14.22
C ALA A 107 -16.67 -0.15 13.65
N LYS A 108 -16.69 0.44 12.45
CA LYS A 108 -17.94 0.84 11.77
C LYS A 108 -18.73 -0.35 11.21
N TYR A 109 -18.11 -1.54 11.16
CA TYR A 109 -18.67 -2.73 10.54
C TYR A 109 -18.89 -3.89 11.51
N SER A 110 -18.57 -3.70 12.79
CA SER A 110 -18.83 -4.63 13.91
C SER A 110 -20.22 -4.48 14.50
#